data_AF-A0A3R5Q5P3-F1
#
_entry.id   AF-A0A3R5Q5P3-F1
#
_cell.length_a   1.000
_cell.length_b   1.000
_cell.length_c   1.000
_cell.angle_alpha   90.00
_cell.angle_beta   90.00
_cell.angle_gamma   90.00
#
_symmetry.space_group_name_H-M   'P 1'
#
loop_
_entity.id
_entity.type
_entity.pdbx_description
1 polymer ?
#
loop_
_entity_poly.entity_id
_entity_poly.type
_entity_poly.pdbx_seq_one_letter_code
_entity_poly.pdbx_strand_id
1 'polypeptide(L)'
;LHTKDGEIIALERSPGSTRPLSAGQISIDEWIGNEWQKHRYKKLEDSNLLFLSKAIHPESFNSVALHFDFNQMDVEEIQTGQQIDLCCQMLYKWKIKNGEEATLGKLIQNLFSSWISENISVEKEELKSAISKMTMVNNEETAS
;
A
#
# COMPACT_ATOMS: atom_id res chain seq x y z
N LEU A 1 -27.47 -12.38 -31.92
CA LEU A 1 -27.43 -13.28 -30.74
C LEU A 1 -26.13 -14.04 -30.79
N HIS A 2 -25.36 -13.91 -29.71
CA HIS A 2 -24.13 -14.62 -29.35
C HIS A 2 -22.81 -14.29 -30.07
N THR A 3 -21.92 -13.81 -29.21
CA THR A 3 -20.49 -13.51 -29.31
C THR A 3 -19.63 -14.77 -29.22
N LYS A 4 -18.44 -14.74 -29.84
CA LYS A 4 -17.11 -14.78 -29.17
C LYS A 4 -16.04 -15.29 -30.15
N ASP A 5 -15.38 -14.36 -30.82
CA ASP A 5 -14.07 -14.60 -31.43
C ASP A 5 -13.03 -14.61 -30.30
N GLY A 6 -12.48 -15.79 -30.04
CA GLY A 6 -11.27 -15.96 -29.28
C GLY A 6 -10.08 -15.74 -30.20
N GLU A 7 -9.63 -14.49 -30.32
CA GLU A 7 -8.39 -14.17 -31.00
C GLU A 7 -7.29 -13.97 -29.94
N ILE A 8 -6.47 -15.02 -29.78
CA ILE A 8 -5.24 -14.97 -29.01
C ILE A 8 -4.23 -14.21 -29.86
N ILE A 9 -3.99 -12.94 -29.56
CA ILE A 9 -2.90 -12.19 -30.16
C ILE A 9 -1.60 -12.67 -29.53
N ALA A 10 -0.96 -13.65 -30.17
CA ALA A 10 0.41 -14.04 -29.90
C ALA A 10 1.34 -12.91 -30.37
N LEU A 11 1.87 -12.13 -29.43
CA LEU A 11 3.03 -11.28 -29.72
C LEU A 11 4.27 -12.18 -29.86
N GLU A 12 4.73 -12.31 -31.09
CA GLU A 12 5.97 -13.00 -31.46
C GLU A 12 7.16 -12.44 -30.67
N ARG A 13 7.88 -13.36 -30.02
CA ARG A 13 9.13 -13.08 -29.31
C ARG A 13 10.26 -12.89 -30.33
N SER A 14 10.90 -11.73 -30.32
CA SER A 14 12.20 -11.55 -30.96
C SER A 14 13.25 -12.48 -30.33
N PRO A 15 14.00 -13.27 -31.12
CA PRO A 15 15.03 -14.16 -30.61
C PRO A 15 16.33 -13.37 -30.45
N GLY A 16 16.61 -12.88 -29.24
CA GLY A 16 17.85 -12.13 -29.02
C GLY A 16 17.96 -11.31 -27.74
N SER A 17 17.30 -11.71 -26.65
CA SER A 17 17.62 -11.13 -25.34
C SER A 17 17.64 -12.22 -24.28
N THR A 18 18.83 -12.79 -24.08
CA THR A 18 19.21 -13.41 -22.82
C THR A 18 19.23 -12.31 -21.76
N ARG A 19 18.08 -12.03 -21.15
CA ARG A 19 18.04 -11.27 -19.90
C ARG A 19 18.65 -12.14 -18.80
N PRO A 20 19.63 -11.65 -18.01
CA PRO A 20 20.17 -12.42 -16.90
C PRO A 20 19.12 -12.58 -15.78
N LEU A 21 18.86 -13.85 -15.44
CA LEU A 21 18.13 -14.57 -14.37
C LEU A 21 17.90 -13.83 -13.00
N SER A 22 16.71 -13.89 -12.34
CA SER A 22 16.55 -13.37 -10.96
C SER A 22 15.46 -14.04 -10.08
N ALA A 23 15.79 -14.26 -8.80
CA ALA A 23 15.06 -15.02 -7.78
C ALA A 23 13.74 -14.40 -7.25
N GLY A 24 12.84 -15.26 -6.77
CA GLY A 24 11.87 -15.05 -5.68
C GLY A 24 11.06 -13.74 -5.64
N GLN A 25 9.90 -13.71 -6.29
CA GLN A 25 8.88 -12.69 -5.98
C GLN A 25 8.18 -13.07 -4.68
N ILE A 26 8.52 -12.41 -3.58
CA ILE A 26 7.76 -12.50 -2.33
C ILE A 26 6.35 -11.93 -2.55
N SER A 27 5.32 -12.58 -2.03
CA SER A 27 3.95 -12.07 -2.02
C SER A 27 3.69 -11.17 -0.81
N ILE A 28 2.63 -10.35 -0.84
CA ILE A 28 2.22 -9.53 0.32
C ILE A 28 1.93 -10.43 1.54
N ASP A 29 1.32 -11.58 1.33
CA ASP A 29 0.98 -12.51 2.41
C ASP A 29 2.23 -13.15 3.04
N GLU A 30 3.27 -13.43 2.25
CA GLU A 30 4.58 -13.84 2.78
C GLU A 30 5.31 -12.68 3.48
N TRP A 31 5.04 -11.44 3.05
CA TRP A 31 5.62 -10.26 3.66
C TRP A 31 5.01 -9.95 5.03
N ILE A 32 3.71 -9.75 5.16
CA ILE A 32 3.07 -9.26 6.40
C ILE A 32 2.04 -10.24 7.00
N GLY A 33 1.87 -11.43 6.40
CA GLY A 33 0.79 -12.36 6.77
C GLY A 33 -0.52 -12.04 6.05
N ASN A 34 -1.55 -12.83 6.31
CA ASN A 34 -2.83 -12.78 5.58
C ASN A 34 -4.00 -12.17 6.39
N GLU A 35 -3.76 -11.65 7.60
CA GLU A 35 -4.82 -11.12 8.47
C GLU A 35 -5.61 -9.98 7.81
N TRP A 36 -4.92 -9.15 7.02
CA TRP A 36 -5.51 -8.01 6.32
C TRP A 36 -6.50 -8.41 5.21
N GLN A 37 -6.40 -9.63 4.66
CA GLN A 37 -7.18 -10.06 3.50
C GLN A 37 -8.69 -9.99 3.75
N LYS A 38 -9.14 -10.40 4.96
CA LYS A 38 -10.56 -10.33 5.36
C LYS A 38 -11.06 -8.91 5.48
N HIS A 39 -10.16 -7.95 5.68
CA HIS A 39 -10.44 -6.53 5.89
C HIS A 39 -9.95 -5.66 4.73
N ARG A 40 -9.59 -6.25 3.58
CA ARG A 40 -8.97 -5.52 2.46
C ARG A 40 -9.83 -4.40 1.90
N TYR A 41 -11.15 -4.49 2.05
CA TYR A 41 -12.11 -3.46 1.63
C TYR A 41 -12.51 -2.51 2.77
N LYS A 42 -11.95 -2.65 3.98
CA LYS A 42 -12.23 -1.76 5.11
C LYS A 42 -11.81 -0.34 4.75
N LYS A 43 -12.74 0.61 4.89
CA LYS A 43 -12.44 2.05 4.83
C LYS A 43 -11.64 2.44 6.07
N LEU A 44 -10.65 3.31 5.87
CA LEU A 44 -9.71 3.68 6.91
C LEU A 44 -10.19 4.91 7.66
N GLU A 45 -10.32 4.79 8.98
CA GLU A 45 -10.55 5.92 9.87
C GLU A 45 -9.25 6.68 10.14
N ASP A 46 -9.37 7.90 10.62
CA ASP A 46 -8.25 8.79 10.93
C ASP A 46 -7.30 8.18 11.98
N SER A 47 -7.88 7.50 12.98
CA SER A 47 -7.16 6.70 13.97
C SER A 47 -6.37 5.56 13.33
N ASN A 48 -6.89 4.94 12.27
CA ASN A 48 -6.21 3.85 11.55
C ASN A 48 -4.98 4.38 10.82
N LEU A 49 -5.12 5.53 10.16
CA LEU A 49 -4.02 6.17 9.42
C LEU A 49 -2.86 6.54 10.35
N LEU A 50 -3.15 7.01 11.56
CA LEU A 50 -2.13 7.30 12.57
C LEU A 50 -1.35 6.06 13.02
N PHE A 51 -1.99 4.89 13.10
CA PHE A 51 -1.27 3.66 13.45
C PHE A 51 -0.46 3.14 12.26
N LEU A 52 -1.01 3.20 11.05
CA LEU A 52 -0.35 2.76 9.83
C LEU A 52 0.84 3.65 9.45
N SER A 53 0.77 4.96 9.72
CA SER A 53 1.86 5.89 9.40
C SER A 53 3.16 5.57 10.16
N LYS A 54 3.04 5.04 11.38
CA LYS A 54 4.19 4.67 12.22
C LYS A 54 5.03 3.53 11.64
N ALA A 55 4.45 2.75 10.73
CA ALA A 55 5.19 1.73 10.02
C ALA A 55 6.05 2.30 8.89
N ILE A 56 5.86 3.56 8.50
CA ILE A 56 6.60 4.18 7.40
C ILE A 56 7.82 4.87 7.99
N HIS A 57 9.01 4.54 7.49
CA HIS A 57 10.22 5.23 7.89
C HIS A 57 10.18 6.68 7.39
N PRO A 58 10.31 7.70 8.27
CA PRO A 58 10.22 9.10 7.86
C PRO A 58 11.24 9.49 6.79
N GLU A 59 12.42 8.86 6.79
CA GLU A 59 13.45 9.12 5.78
C GLU A 59 13.03 8.65 4.38
N SER A 60 12.08 7.71 4.29
CA SER A 60 11.56 7.15 3.05
C SER A 60 10.30 7.87 2.55
N PHE A 61 9.87 8.94 3.22
CA PHE A 61 8.64 9.68 2.90
C PHE A 61 8.51 10.03 1.41
N ASN A 62 9.55 10.62 0.80
CA ASN A 62 9.50 11.05 -0.60
C ASN A 62 9.27 9.85 -1.53
N SER A 63 9.94 8.74 -1.29
CA SER A 63 9.80 7.53 -2.09
C SER A 63 8.41 6.93 -1.95
N VAL A 64 7.96 6.75 -0.71
CA VAL A 64 6.65 6.18 -0.42
C VAL A 64 5.56 7.05 -1.05
N ALA A 65 5.68 8.38 -0.99
CA ALA A 65 4.71 9.29 -1.59
C ALA A 65 4.52 9.04 -3.10
N LEU A 66 5.57 8.69 -3.84
CA LEU A 66 5.47 8.37 -5.27
C LEU A 66 4.62 7.11 -5.52
N HIS A 67 4.73 6.10 -4.65
CA HIS A 67 3.90 4.89 -4.72
C HIS A 67 2.43 5.13 -4.31
N PHE A 68 2.13 6.30 -3.75
CA PHE A 68 0.79 6.79 -3.44
C PHE A 68 0.29 7.80 -4.49
N ASP A 69 0.94 7.86 -5.66
CA ASP A 69 0.60 8.74 -6.79
C ASP A 69 0.64 10.23 -6.44
N PHE A 70 1.47 10.63 -5.46
CA PHE A 70 1.74 12.04 -5.19
C PHE A 70 2.78 12.58 -6.17
N ASN A 71 2.53 13.80 -6.64
CA ASN A 71 3.51 14.54 -7.44
C ASN A 71 4.38 15.44 -6.55
N GLN A 72 5.35 16.11 -7.14
CA GLN A 72 6.27 17.00 -6.42
C GLN A 72 5.55 18.12 -5.65
N MET A 73 4.49 18.71 -6.22
CA MET A 73 3.71 19.77 -5.56
C MET A 73 2.98 19.23 -4.33
N ASP A 74 2.44 18.01 -4.42
CA ASP A 74 1.79 17.36 -3.28
C ASP A 74 2.76 17.12 -2.12
N VAL A 75 3.97 16.65 -2.45
CA VAL A 75 5.06 16.38 -1.51
C VAL A 75 5.51 17.67 -0.81
N GLU A 76 5.73 18.74 -1.57
CA GLU A 76 6.13 20.05 -1.04
C GLU A 76 5.07 20.65 -0.12
N GLU A 77 3.79 20.53 -0.47
CA GLU A 77 2.68 20.99 0.38
C GLU A 77 2.68 20.27 1.74
N ILE A 78 2.89 18.95 1.74
CA ILE A 78 2.94 18.16 2.99
C ILE A 78 4.17 18.55 3.82
N GLN A 79 5.34 18.69 3.20
CA GLN A 79 6.61 19.01 3.88
C GLN A 79 6.66 20.43 4.47
N THR A 80 5.99 21.38 3.82
CA THR A 80 5.94 22.78 4.29
C THR A 80 4.85 23.03 5.33
N GLY A 81 3.96 22.06 5.56
CA GLY A 81 2.99 22.11 6.64
C GLY A 81 3.67 22.12 8.03
N GLN A 82 3.10 22.85 8.99
CA GLN A 82 3.60 22.93 10.38
C GLN A 82 3.38 21.64 11.20
N GLN A 83 3.11 20.50 10.56
CA GLN A 83 2.69 19.27 11.22
C GLN A 83 3.88 18.33 11.43
N ILE A 84 3.90 17.68 12.59
CA ILE A 84 5.06 16.91 13.09
C ILE A 84 5.18 15.52 12.44
N ASP A 85 4.10 14.98 11.85
CA ASP A 85 4.08 13.62 11.29
C ASP A 85 3.75 13.63 9.79
N LEU A 86 4.80 13.73 8.96
CA LEU A 86 4.71 13.80 7.50
C LEU A 86 4.04 12.56 6.90
N CYS A 87 4.36 11.37 7.42
CA CYS A 87 3.82 10.11 6.92
C CYS A 87 2.32 10.01 7.21
N CYS A 88 1.87 10.45 8.39
CA CYS A 88 0.45 10.50 8.72
C CYS A 88 -0.31 11.47 7.80
N GLN A 89 0.26 12.64 7.53
CA GLN A 89 -0.35 13.63 6.62
C GLN A 89 -0.42 13.15 5.18
N MET A 90 0.60 12.46 4.71
CA MET A 90 0.57 11.78 3.41
C MET A 90 -0.60 10.81 3.33
N LEU A 91 -0.79 9.96 4.36
CA LEU A 91 -1.90 9.01 4.39
C LEU A 91 -3.26 9.71 4.45
N TYR A 92 -3.39 10.82 5.20
CA TYR A 92 -4.60 11.63 5.21
C TYR A 92 -4.92 12.22 3.84
N LYS A 93 -3.93 12.86 3.20
CA LYS A 93 -4.09 13.46 1.88
C LYS A 93 -4.43 12.39 0.84
N TRP A 94 -3.85 11.20 0.97
CA TRP A 94 -4.14 10.07 0.08
C TRP A 94 -5.58 9.60 0.25
N LYS A 95 -6.04 9.45 1.51
CA LYS A 95 -7.43 9.11 1.79
C LYS A 95 -8.41 10.13 1.20
N ILE A 96 -8.10 11.43 1.31
CA ILE A 96 -8.93 12.50 0.73
C ILE A 96 -8.94 12.41 -0.80
N LYS A 97 -7.77 12.23 -1.44
CA LYS A 97 -7.62 12.14 -2.90
C LYS A 97 -8.35 10.93 -3.50
N ASN A 98 -8.33 9.80 -2.81
CA ASN A 98 -8.86 8.53 -3.32
C ASN A 98 -10.29 8.22 -2.82
N GLY A 99 -10.81 8.98 -1.85
CA GLY A 99 -12.17 8.86 -1.36
C GLY A 99 -12.53 7.44 -0.92
N GLU A 100 -13.56 6.86 -1.52
CA GLU A 100 -14.02 5.50 -1.16
C GLU A 100 -13.05 4.39 -1.56
N GLU A 101 -12.14 4.64 -2.51
CA GLU A 101 -11.13 3.67 -2.95
C GLU A 101 -9.95 3.57 -1.98
N ALA A 102 -9.86 4.49 -1.00
CA ALA A 102 -8.85 4.49 0.06
C ALA A 102 -9.08 3.37 1.09
N THR A 103 -8.91 2.14 0.65
CA THR A 103 -9.12 0.92 1.43
C THR A 103 -7.82 0.40 2.03
N LEU A 104 -7.91 -0.40 3.10
CA LEU A 104 -6.75 -1.07 3.69
C LEU A 104 -5.94 -1.87 2.66
N GLY A 105 -6.61 -2.58 1.75
CA GLY A 105 -5.94 -3.37 0.72
C GLY A 105 -5.14 -2.51 -0.25
N LYS A 106 -5.68 -1.37 -0.67
CA LYS A 106 -4.96 -0.44 -1.56
C LYS A 106 -3.76 0.19 -0.86
N LEU A 107 -3.90 0.57 0.41
CA LEU A 107 -2.79 1.08 1.22
C LEU A 107 -1.66 0.06 1.33
N ILE A 108 -1.98 -1.20 1.66
CA ILE A 108 -0.98 -2.27 1.80
C ILE A 108 -0.27 -2.53 0.46
N GLN A 109 -0.98 -2.50 -0.67
CA GLN A 109 -0.37 -2.65 -1.98
C GLN A 109 0.64 -1.54 -2.29
N ASN A 110 0.31 -0.29 -1.95
CA ASN A 110 1.20 0.84 -2.17
C ASN A 110 2.45 0.75 -1.27
N LEU A 111 2.27 0.41 0.01
CA LEU A 111 3.38 0.18 0.96
C LEU A 111 4.27 -0.97 0.52
N PHE A 112 3.69 -2.08 0.06
CA PHE A 112 4.46 -3.21 -0.45
C PHE A 112 5.25 -2.84 -1.70
N SER A 113 4.66 -2.08 -2.61
CA SER A 113 5.35 -1.62 -3.83
C SER A 113 6.54 -0.72 -3.52
N SER A 114 6.41 0.16 -2.52
CA SER A 114 7.53 0.96 -2.01
C SER A 114 8.59 0.07 -1.35
N TRP A 115 8.18 -0.88 -0.51
CA TRP A 115 9.12 -1.78 0.16
C TRP A 115 9.88 -2.67 -0.82
N ILE A 116 9.24 -3.19 -1.88
CA ILE A 116 9.95 -3.94 -2.93
C ILE A 116 10.98 -3.07 -3.66
N SER A 117 10.73 -1.76 -3.77
CA SER A 117 11.61 -0.83 -4.49
C SER A 117 12.83 -0.42 -3.66
N GLU A 118 12.70 -0.29 -2.34
CA GLU A 118 13.76 0.26 -1.45
C GLU A 118 14.17 -0.64 -0.28
N ASN A 119 13.40 -1.68 0.01
CA ASN A 119 13.60 -2.69 1.07
C ASN A 119 13.68 -2.17 2.52
N ILE A 120 13.62 -0.85 2.72
CA ILE A 120 13.73 -0.19 4.03
C ILE A 120 12.61 0.80 4.31
N SER A 121 11.66 0.99 3.39
CA SER A 121 10.67 2.07 3.51
C SER A 121 9.57 1.81 4.55
N VAL A 122 9.40 0.54 4.95
CA VAL A 122 8.33 0.10 5.86
C VAL A 122 8.86 -0.85 6.93
N GLU A 123 8.65 -0.51 8.20
CA GLU A 123 8.89 -1.37 9.35
C GLU A 123 7.78 -2.42 9.46
N LYS A 124 8.13 -3.67 9.16
CA LYS A 124 7.18 -4.77 8.97
C LYS A 124 6.41 -5.11 10.24
N GLU A 125 7.07 -5.10 11.39
CA GLU A 125 6.41 -5.49 12.65
C GLU A 125 5.46 -4.40 13.17
N GLU A 126 5.78 -3.13 12.92
CA GLU A 126 4.85 -2.01 13.18
C GLU A 126 3.63 -2.08 12.26
N LEU A 127 3.81 -2.40 10.97
CA LEU A 127 2.69 -2.56 10.04
C LEU A 127 1.75 -3.68 10.47
N LYS A 128 2.30 -4.85 10.84
CA LYS A 128 1.49 -5.97 11.37
C LYS A 128 0.74 -5.58 12.64
N SER A 129 1.43 -4.96 13.59
CA SER A 129 0.84 -4.47 14.85
C SER A 129 -0.33 -3.51 14.59
N ALA A 130 -0.16 -2.58 13.65
CA ALA A 130 -1.23 -1.66 13.24
C ALA A 130 -2.42 -2.40 12.63
N ILE A 131 -2.18 -3.35 11.71
CA ILE A 131 -3.23 -4.18 11.09
C ILE A 131 -4.00 -4.95 12.17
N SER A 132 -3.31 -5.68 13.05
CA SER A 132 -3.98 -6.48 14.09
C SER A 132 -4.81 -5.62 15.05
N LYS A 133 -4.33 -4.44 15.45
CA LYS A 133 -5.13 -3.50 16.27
C LYS A 133 -6.41 -3.06 15.56
N MET A 134 -6.35 -2.81 14.27
CA MET A 134 -7.51 -2.37 13.49
C MET A 134 -8.53 -3.47 13.21
N THR A 135 -8.11 -4.73 13.22
CA THR A 135 -8.97 -5.89 12.92
C THR A 135 -9.57 -6.49 14.20
N MET A 136 -8.89 -6.41 15.34
CA MET A 136 -9.40 -6.90 16.63
C MET A 136 -10.54 -6.06 17.21
N VAL A 137 -10.53 -4.73 17.01
CA VAL A 137 -11.58 -3.82 17.54
C VAL A 137 -12.98 -4.18 17.04
N ASN A 138 -13.11 -4.84 15.89
CA ASN A 138 -14.42 -5.22 15.33
C ASN A 138 -14.97 -6.56 15.86
N ASN A 139 -14.15 -7.38 16.55
CA ASN A 139 -14.60 -8.69 17.05
C ASN A 139 -15.31 -8.60 18.41
N GLU A 140 -15.09 -7.53 19.18
CA GLU A 140 -15.72 -7.36 20.50
C GLU A 140 -17.16 -6.82 20.41
N GLU A 141 -17.51 -6.07 19.36
CA GLU A 141 -18.88 -5.54 19.16
C GLU A 141 -19.91 -6.56 18.66
N THR A 142 -19.48 -7.76 18.27
CA THR A 142 -20.40 -8.83 17.80
C THR A 142 -20.68 -9.90 18.86
N ALA A 143 -20.14 -9.74 20.08
CA ALA A 143 -20.25 -10.70 21.18
C ALA A 143 -21.08 -10.21 22.38
N SER A 144 -21.85 -9.12 22.25
CA SER A 144 -22.79 -8.63 23.28
C SER A 144 -24.25 -8.92 22.94
#